data_AF-A0A1U9NIA9-F1
#
_entry.id   AF-A0A1U9NIA9-F1
#
_cell.length_a   1.000
_cell.length_b   1.000
_cell.length_c   1.000
_cell.angle_alpha   90.00
_cell.angle_beta   90.00
_cell.angle_gamma   90.00
#
_symmetry.space_group_name_H-M   'P 1'
#
loop_
_entity.id
_entity.type
_entity.pdbx_description
1 polymer ?
#
loop_
_entity_poly.entity_id
_entity_poly.type
_entity_poly.pdbx_seq_one_letter_code
_entity_poly.pdbx_strand_id
1 'polypeptide(L)'
;MNSEAETRSHDVSLAAEASERVELVDVRLMQCSGELISFPEDGTNEFEVTGSTSEQLDTEENLIFVSVNLSLDAVKENGEDLAQICSEFLLVYRVEDWEGLSPEHFSAFADYNGVFNSWPYWRELVQNMAGRLQLPSLTLPTYRFGYLLPKERSIGKKAKDTASGPSTRKKVHKKKKSPKRKAKKKSAKKQA
;
A
#
# COMPACT_ATOMS: atom_id res chain seq x y z
N MET A 1 -18.75 -10.39 -17.89
CA MET A 1 -17.51 -9.76 -18.37
C MET A 1 -17.70 -8.32 -18.88
N ASN A 2 -18.91 -7.80 -19.15
CA ASN A 2 -19.09 -6.38 -19.56
C ASN A 2 -19.08 -5.35 -18.41
N SER A 3 -19.47 -5.76 -17.20
CA SER A 3 -19.69 -4.82 -16.08
C SER A 3 -18.41 -4.14 -15.56
N GLU A 4 -17.27 -4.82 -15.54
CA GLU A 4 -16.00 -4.25 -15.05
C GLU A 4 -15.39 -3.23 -16.03
N ALA A 5 -15.53 -3.48 -17.34
CA ALA A 5 -15.01 -2.58 -18.36
C ALA A 5 -15.84 -1.28 -18.44
N GLU A 6 -17.16 -1.38 -18.29
CA GLU A 6 -18.07 -0.23 -18.24
C GLU A 6 -17.82 0.62 -16.99
N THR A 7 -17.65 -0.02 -15.82
CA THR A 7 -17.31 0.68 -14.56
C THR A 7 -15.98 1.42 -14.69
N ARG A 8 -14.93 0.76 -15.20
CA ARG A 8 -13.63 1.40 -15.42
C ARG A 8 -13.71 2.59 -16.38
N SER A 9 -14.51 2.49 -17.43
CA SER A 9 -14.71 3.60 -18.37
C SER A 9 -15.39 4.79 -17.70
N HIS A 10 -16.31 4.55 -16.76
CA HIS A 10 -16.98 5.60 -16.01
C HIS A 10 -16.01 6.30 -15.05
N ASP A 11 -15.24 5.54 -14.26
CA ASP A 11 -14.29 6.12 -13.30
C ASP A 11 -13.22 6.97 -13.99
N VAL A 12 -12.73 6.53 -15.16
CA VAL A 12 -11.78 7.31 -15.96
C VAL A 12 -12.39 8.63 -16.44
N SER A 13 -13.69 8.65 -16.77
CA SER A 13 -14.39 9.90 -17.14
C SER A 13 -14.48 10.85 -15.95
N LEU A 14 -14.88 10.34 -14.78
CA LEU A 14 -14.96 11.13 -13.55
C LEU A 14 -13.61 11.75 -13.17
N ALA A 15 -12.54 10.95 -13.26
CA ALA A 15 -11.18 11.41 -13.02
C ALA A 15 -10.74 12.48 -14.02
N ALA A 16 -11.10 12.33 -15.31
CA ALA A 16 -10.78 13.31 -16.34
C ALA A 16 -11.46 14.65 -16.08
N GLU A 17 -12.75 14.64 -15.74
CA GLU A 17 -13.52 15.86 -15.42
C GLU A 17 -12.94 16.62 -14.22
N ALA A 18 -12.53 15.91 -13.16
CA ALA A 18 -11.79 16.54 -12.07
C ALA A 18 -10.42 17.05 -12.51
N SER A 19 -9.70 16.28 -13.33
CA SER A 19 -8.35 16.62 -13.79
C SER A 19 -8.26 17.90 -14.60
N GLU A 20 -9.36 18.34 -15.22
CA GLU A 20 -9.42 19.59 -15.99
C GLU A 20 -9.41 20.84 -15.10
N ARG A 21 -9.66 20.70 -13.80
CA ARG A 21 -9.88 21.83 -12.86
C ARG A 21 -8.98 21.79 -11.64
N VAL A 22 -7.94 20.97 -11.67
CA VAL A 22 -7.02 20.78 -10.55
C VAL A 22 -5.57 20.94 -10.99
N GLU A 23 -4.81 21.63 -10.16
CA GLU A 23 -3.40 21.93 -10.40
C GLU A 23 -2.54 21.33 -9.29
N LEU A 24 -1.47 20.63 -9.65
CA LEU A 24 -0.56 20.04 -8.67
C LEU A 24 0.29 21.13 -8.02
N VAL A 25 0.16 21.28 -6.71
CA VAL A 25 0.89 22.27 -5.92
C VAL A 25 2.16 21.70 -5.31
N ASP A 26 2.09 20.48 -4.78
CA ASP A 26 3.19 19.89 -4.03
C ASP A 26 3.14 18.35 -4.04
N VAL A 27 4.31 17.72 -3.90
CA VAL A 27 4.47 16.28 -3.73
C VAL A 27 5.47 16.03 -2.61
N ARG A 28 5.06 15.29 -1.58
CA ARG A 28 5.88 15.02 -0.38
C ARG A 28 5.95 13.54 -0.09
N LEU A 29 7.12 13.07 0.35
CA LEU A 29 7.25 11.76 0.96
C LEU A 29 6.93 11.88 2.45
N MET A 30 5.83 11.27 2.89
CA MET A 30 5.35 11.31 4.27
C MET A 30 5.94 10.18 5.11
N GLN A 31 6.03 8.99 4.51
CA GLN A 31 6.58 7.79 5.15
C GLN A 31 7.38 6.96 4.15
N CYS A 32 8.43 6.30 4.62
CA CYS A 32 9.17 5.32 3.85
C CYS A 32 9.77 4.26 4.77
N SER A 33 9.67 3.00 4.37
CA SER A 33 10.39 1.89 4.99
C SER A 33 11.03 1.01 3.93
N GLY A 34 12.17 0.42 4.27
CA GLY A 34 12.83 -0.59 3.46
C GLY A 34 13.36 -1.69 4.38
N GLU A 35 13.05 -2.93 4.06
CA GLU A 35 13.45 -4.10 4.84
C GLU A 35 14.08 -5.14 3.91
N LEU A 36 15.30 -5.56 4.25
CA LEU A 36 15.94 -6.74 3.66
C LEU A 36 15.66 -7.92 4.59
N ILE A 37 14.83 -8.85 4.14
CA ILE A 37 14.32 -9.97 4.94
C ILE A 37 15.27 -11.17 4.83
N SER A 38 15.78 -11.42 3.63
CA SER A 38 16.78 -12.46 3.37
C SER A 38 17.82 -11.96 2.37
N PHE A 39 18.96 -12.62 2.31
CA PHE A 39 20.00 -12.23 1.36
C PHE A 39 19.63 -12.69 -0.06
N PRO A 40 19.90 -11.85 -1.09
CA PRO A 40 19.73 -12.26 -2.48
C PRO A 40 20.69 -13.40 -2.80
N GLU A 41 20.17 -14.45 -3.41
CA GLU A 41 20.96 -15.55 -3.98
C GLU A 41 21.14 -15.29 -5.48
N ASP A 42 22.10 -15.98 -6.10
CA ASP A 42 22.27 -15.96 -7.56
C ASP A 42 21.02 -16.59 -8.20
N GLY A 43 20.06 -15.76 -8.62
CA GLY A 43 18.78 -16.21 -9.15
C GLY A 43 17.89 -15.07 -9.66
N THR A 44 16.80 -15.43 -10.35
CA THR A 44 15.78 -14.47 -10.77
C THR A 44 14.83 -14.18 -9.61
N ASN A 45 14.82 -12.92 -9.16
CA ASN A 45 13.86 -12.44 -8.16
C ASN A 45 12.58 -11.98 -8.86
N GLU A 46 11.43 -12.26 -8.27
CA GLU A 46 10.15 -11.68 -8.72
C GLU A 46 9.82 -10.44 -7.88
N PHE A 47 9.20 -9.45 -8.53
CA PHE A 47 8.81 -8.20 -7.90
C PHE A 47 7.34 -7.93 -8.17
N GLU A 48 6.60 -7.52 -7.15
CA GLU A 48 5.22 -7.07 -7.29
C GLU A 48 5.07 -5.67 -6.67
N VAL A 49 4.37 -4.79 -7.39
CA VAL A 49 4.00 -3.48 -6.88
C VAL A 49 2.53 -3.50 -6.52
N THR A 50 2.22 -3.05 -5.31
CA THR A 50 0.85 -2.83 -4.83
C THR A 50 0.65 -1.37 -4.47
N GLY A 51 -0.60 -0.93 -4.45
CA GLY A 51 -0.89 0.45 -4.08
C GLY A 51 -2.32 0.71 -3.69
N SER A 52 -2.50 1.79 -2.94
CA SER A 52 -3.81 2.29 -2.53
C SER A 52 -3.77 3.79 -2.35
N THR A 53 -4.94 4.39 -2.45
CA THR A 53 -5.16 5.83 -2.52
C THR A 53 -6.25 6.24 -1.55
N SER A 54 -6.16 7.48 -1.08
CA SER A 54 -7.20 8.10 -0.27
C SER A 54 -7.10 9.62 -0.40
N GLU A 55 -8.25 10.27 -0.39
CA GLU A 55 -8.39 11.70 -0.60
C GLU A 55 -9.04 12.40 0.61
N GLN A 56 -8.63 13.63 0.86
CA GLN A 56 -9.29 14.56 1.78
C GLN A 56 -9.50 15.88 1.06
N LEU A 57 -10.73 16.40 1.14
CA LEU A 57 -11.15 17.64 0.50
C LEU A 57 -11.13 18.77 1.54
N ASP A 58 -10.47 19.87 1.22
CA ASP A 58 -10.53 21.12 1.96
C ASP A 58 -11.13 22.20 1.05
N THR A 59 -12.46 22.32 1.13
CA THR A 59 -13.22 23.27 0.31
C THR A 59 -13.03 24.73 0.74
N GLU A 60 -12.54 24.98 1.95
CA GLU A 60 -12.31 26.35 2.44
C GLU A 60 -11.04 26.93 1.79
N GLU A 61 -9.98 26.11 1.69
CA GLU A 61 -8.70 26.49 1.08
C GLU A 61 -8.58 26.12 -0.41
N ASN A 62 -9.63 25.53 -0.98
CA ASN A 62 -9.67 24.97 -2.33
C ASN A 62 -8.54 23.96 -2.59
N LEU A 63 -8.32 23.03 -1.66
CA LEU A 63 -7.28 22.01 -1.74
C LEU A 63 -7.84 20.59 -1.72
N ILE A 64 -7.11 19.69 -2.37
CA ILE A 64 -7.29 18.24 -2.25
C ILE A 64 -5.96 17.65 -1.81
N PHE A 65 -6.01 16.83 -0.77
CA PHE A 65 -4.90 16.05 -0.26
C PHE A 65 -5.07 14.60 -0.72
N VAL A 66 -4.18 14.11 -1.57
CA VAL A 66 -4.18 12.73 -2.04
C VAL A 66 -3.01 11.98 -1.43
N SER A 67 -3.30 11.05 -0.51
CA SER A 67 -2.32 10.10 -0.01
C SER A 67 -2.25 8.89 -0.93
N VAL A 68 -1.04 8.56 -1.39
CA VAL A 68 -0.75 7.41 -2.24
C VAL A 68 0.23 6.50 -1.51
N ASN A 69 -0.24 5.31 -1.15
CA ASN A 69 0.56 4.27 -0.54
C ASN A 69 1.03 3.32 -1.62
N LEU A 70 2.34 3.06 -1.69
CA LEU A 70 2.96 2.17 -2.67
C LEU A 70 3.90 1.20 -1.95
N SER A 71 3.82 -0.07 -2.30
CA SER A 71 4.71 -1.12 -1.82
C SER A 71 5.33 -1.85 -3.00
N LEU A 72 6.62 -2.18 -2.87
CA LEU A 72 7.31 -3.15 -3.68
C LEU A 72 7.71 -4.33 -2.80
N ASP A 73 7.19 -5.49 -3.15
CA ASP A 73 7.54 -6.76 -2.54
C ASP A 73 8.46 -7.53 -3.49
N ALA A 74 9.60 -7.98 -2.97
CA ALA A 74 10.53 -8.85 -3.68
C ALA A 74 10.50 -10.25 -3.08
N VAL A 75 10.43 -11.26 -3.95
CA VAL A 75 10.53 -12.68 -3.57
C VAL A 75 11.63 -13.38 -4.34
N LYS A 76 12.21 -14.37 -3.69
CA LYS A 76 13.07 -15.36 -4.33
C LYS A 76 12.23 -16.29 -5.23
N GLU A 77 12.89 -16.97 -6.16
CA GLU A 77 12.25 -17.98 -7.03
C GLU A 77 11.56 -19.10 -6.24
N ASN A 78 12.08 -19.44 -5.05
CA ASN A 78 11.49 -20.43 -4.16
C ASN A 78 10.22 -19.93 -3.42
N GLY A 79 9.83 -18.67 -3.63
CA GLY A 79 8.65 -18.03 -3.02
C GLY A 79 8.89 -17.42 -1.64
N GLU A 80 10.11 -17.44 -1.12
CA GLU A 80 10.46 -16.80 0.15
C GLU A 80 10.59 -15.28 0.00
N ASP A 81 10.20 -14.54 1.04
CA ASP A 81 10.33 -13.10 1.08
C ASP A 81 11.81 -12.68 1.06
N LEU A 82 12.14 -11.79 0.13
CA LEU A 82 13.49 -11.26 -0.05
C LEU A 82 13.62 -9.88 0.59
N ALA A 83 12.75 -8.96 0.19
CA ALA A 83 12.79 -7.58 0.65
C ALA A 83 11.43 -6.90 0.46
N GLN A 84 11.21 -5.81 1.17
CA GLN A 84 10.06 -4.95 1.01
C GLN A 84 10.48 -3.47 1.04
N ILE A 85 9.89 -2.67 0.17
CA ILE A 85 10.01 -1.21 0.18
C ILE A 85 8.60 -0.64 0.21
N CYS A 86 8.28 0.20 1.19
CA CYS A 86 6.99 0.86 1.30
C CYS A 86 7.17 2.37 1.33
N SER A 87 6.17 3.09 0.84
CA SER A 87 6.12 4.54 0.91
C SER A 87 4.69 5.07 0.99
N GLU A 88 4.56 6.24 1.60
CA GLU A 88 3.36 7.07 1.53
C GLU A 88 3.78 8.43 0.94
N PHE A 89 3.23 8.76 -0.22
CA PHE A 89 3.33 10.09 -0.82
C PHE A 89 2.06 10.89 -0.53
N LEU A 90 2.21 12.18 -0.24
CA LEU A 90 1.13 13.14 -0.19
C LEU A 90 1.25 14.09 -1.38
N LEU A 91 0.20 14.14 -2.18
CA LEU A 91 0.06 15.07 -3.30
C LEU A 91 -0.98 16.11 -2.91
N VAL A 92 -0.62 17.38 -3.06
CA VAL A 92 -1.50 18.50 -2.76
C VAL A 92 -1.91 19.13 -4.08
N TYR A 93 -3.21 19.16 -4.34
CA TYR A 93 -3.79 19.80 -5.52
C TYR A 93 -4.60 21.01 -5.11
N ARG A 94 -4.60 22.05 -5.93
CA ARG A 94 -5.53 23.17 -5.84
C ARG A 94 -6.68 22.93 -6.81
N VAL A 95 -7.90 23.19 -6.36
CA VAL A 95 -9.10 23.15 -7.20
C VAL A 95 -9.42 24.57 -7.65
N GLU A 96 -9.53 24.77 -8.96
CA GLU A 96 -9.91 26.08 -9.51
C GLU A 96 -11.42 26.32 -9.42
N ASP A 97 -12.22 25.28 -9.64
CA ASP A 97 -13.67 25.32 -9.60
C ASP A 97 -14.26 23.97 -9.13
N TRP A 98 -15.15 24.04 -8.14
CA TRP A 98 -15.85 22.89 -7.56
C TRP A 98 -17.21 22.61 -8.21
N GLU A 99 -17.72 23.52 -9.05
CA GLU A 99 -19.07 23.39 -9.61
C GLU A 99 -19.22 22.08 -10.41
N GLY A 100 -20.24 21.30 -10.04
CA GLY A 100 -20.54 20.01 -10.68
C GLY A 100 -19.62 18.85 -10.31
N LEU A 101 -18.56 19.07 -9.52
CA LEU A 101 -17.70 18.00 -9.03
C LEU A 101 -18.24 17.39 -7.73
N SER A 102 -18.33 16.07 -7.71
CA SER A 102 -18.76 15.31 -6.54
C SER A 102 -17.58 14.57 -5.88
N PRO A 103 -17.73 14.05 -4.65
CA PRO A 103 -16.69 13.24 -4.02
C PRO A 103 -16.21 12.06 -4.88
N GLU A 104 -17.09 11.45 -5.68
CA GLU A 104 -16.76 10.36 -6.59
C GLU A 104 -15.75 10.79 -7.67
N HIS A 105 -15.81 12.04 -8.13
CA HIS A 105 -14.85 12.58 -9.08
C HIS A 105 -13.45 12.64 -8.47
N PHE A 106 -13.34 13.09 -7.22
CA PHE A 106 -12.06 13.21 -6.53
C PHE A 106 -11.50 11.86 -6.09
N SER A 107 -12.36 10.91 -5.76
CA SER A 107 -11.96 9.53 -5.48
C SER A 107 -11.37 8.87 -6.73
N ALA A 108 -12.05 8.97 -7.88
CA ALA A 108 -11.52 8.49 -9.14
C ALA A 108 -10.23 9.22 -9.53
N PHE A 109 -10.18 10.55 -9.39
CA PHE A 109 -8.98 11.33 -9.63
C PHE A 109 -7.80 10.89 -8.75
N ALA A 110 -8.02 10.63 -7.46
CA ALA A 110 -6.99 10.13 -6.57
C ALA A 110 -6.43 8.78 -7.05
N ASP A 111 -7.31 7.84 -7.42
CA ASP A 111 -6.96 6.50 -7.89
C ASP A 111 -6.12 6.50 -9.17
N TYR A 112 -6.43 7.39 -10.13
CA TYR A 112 -5.71 7.45 -11.40
C TYR A 112 -4.57 8.47 -11.38
N ASN A 113 -4.87 9.73 -11.09
CA ASN A 113 -3.91 10.83 -11.19
C ASN A 113 -2.95 10.85 -9.99
N GLY A 114 -3.42 10.48 -8.79
CA GLY A 114 -2.55 10.36 -7.62
C GLY A 114 -1.41 9.37 -7.85
N VAL A 115 -1.73 8.16 -8.29
CA VAL A 115 -0.72 7.14 -8.63
C VAL A 115 0.14 7.60 -9.81
N PHE A 116 -0.48 8.11 -10.88
CA PHE A 116 0.27 8.54 -12.07
C PHE A 116 1.30 9.64 -11.76
N ASN A 117 0.92 10.65 -10.98
CA ASN A 117 1.78 11.79 -10.64
C ASN A 117 2.84 11.44 -9.59
N SER A 118 2.55 10.51 -8.68
CA SER A 118 3.53 10.02 -7.70
C SER A 118 4.50 8.98 -8.28
N TRP A 119 4.13 8.32 -9.39
CA TRP A 119 4.92 7.22 -9.95
C TRP A 119 6.38 7.58 -10.22
N PRO A 120 6.75 8.71 -10.85
CA PRO A 120 8.16 9.05 -11.07
C PRO A 120 8.98 9.13 -9.78
N TYR A 121 8.40 9.69 -8.71
CA TYR A 121 9.04 9.79 -7.39
C TYR A 121 9.20 8.40 -6.75
N TRP A 122 8.17 7.56 -6.86
CA TRP A 122 8.23 6.17 -6.42
C TRP A 122 9.31 5.36 -7.15
N ARG A 123 9.38 5.48 -8.49
CA ARG A 123 10.39 4.78 -9.30
C ARG A 123 11.82 5.13 -8.87
N GLU A 124 12.07 6.42 -8.61
CA GLU A 124 13.37 6.92 -8.15
C GLU A 124 13.68 6.39 -6.74
N LEU A 125 12.70 6.46 -5.83
CA LEU A 125 12.83 5.94 -4.46
C LEU A 125 13.18 4.45 -4.47
N VAL A 126 12.47 3.64 -5.26
CA VAL A 126 12.73 2.19 -5.39
C VAL A 126 14.13 1.95 -5.92
N GLN A 127 14.56 2.67 -6.95
CA GLN A 127 15.90 2.50 -7.52
C GLN A 127 17.00 2.81 -6.48
N ASN A 128 16.82 3.88 -5.70
CA ASN A 128 17.73 4.24 -4.61
C ASN A 128 17.73 3.22 -3.47
N MET A 129 16.55 2.79 -3.04
CA MET A 129 16.39 1.85 -1.94
C MET A 129 16.90 0.46 -2.31
N ALA A 130 16.69 0.00 -3.54
CA ALA A 130 17.24 -1.25 -4.03
C ALA A 130 18.78 -1.29 -3.89
N GLY A 131 19.47 -0.22 -4.29
CA GLY A 131 20.92 -0.11 -4.11
C GLY A 131 21.34 -0.14 -2.64
N ARG A 132 20.60 0.51 -1.74
CA ARG A 132 20.87 0.53 -0.29
C ARG A 132 20.61 -0.82 0.38
N LEU A 133 19.61 -1.57 -0.10
CA LEU A 133 19.28 -2.91 0.35
C LEU A 133 20.12 -4.00 -0.33
N GLN A 134 21.10 -3.61 -1.15
CA GLN A 134 21.96 -4.53 -1.93
C GLN A 134 21.16 -5.48 -2.84
N LEU A 135 19.99 -5.04 -3.29
CA LEU A 135 19.22 -5.75 -4.31
C LEU A 135 19.82 -5.47 -5.69
N PRO A 136 19.58 -6.35 -6.69
CA PRO A 136 19.88 -6.03 -8.08
C PRO A 136 19.27 -4.69 -8.49
N SER A 137 19.95 -3.97 -9.38
CA SER A 137 19.45 -2.69 -9.89
C SER A 137 18.05 -2.86 -10.47
N LEU A 138 17.07 -2.26 -9.81
CA LEU A 138 15.67 -2.37 -10.18
C LEU A 138 15.20 -1.06 -10.77
N THR A 139 14.70 -1.12 -12.00
CA THR A 139 14.03 0.01 -12.64
C THR A 139 12.59 -0.38 -12.92
N LEU A 140 11.67 0.23 -12.20
CA LEU A 140 10.24 0.00 -12.41
C LEU A 140 9.81 0.46 -13.81
N PRO A 141 8.85 -0.23 -14.44
CA PRO A 141 8.33 0.16 -15.75
C PRO A 141 7.58 1.50 -15.67
N THR A 142 7.31 2.09 -16.83
CA THR A 142 6.40 3.24 -16.92
C THR A 142 5.00 2.81 -16.51
N TYR A 143 4.37 3.57 -15.63
CA TYR A 143 2.98 3.37 -15.26
C TYR A 143 2.07 3.80 -16.41
N ARG A 144 1.09 2.96 -16.73
CA ARG A 144 0.13 3.23 -17.79
C ARG A 144 -1.12 3.81 -17.16
N PHE A 145 -1.53 5.00 -17.61
CA PHE A 145 -2.77 5.61 -17.16
C PHE A 145 -3.96 4.66 -17.40
N GLY A 146 -4.89 4.59 -16.44
CA GLY A 146 -6.00 3.64 -16.48
C GLY A 146 -5.71 2.24 -15.91
N TYR A 147 -4.49 1.99 -15.43
CA TYR A 147 -4.12 0.73 -14.77
C TYR A 147 -4.18 0.87 -13.25
N LEU A 148 -5.19 0.29 -12.59
CA LEU A 148 -5.22 0.28 -11.13
C LEU A 148 -4.22 -0.73 -10.57
N LEU A 149 -3.42 -0.28 -9.59
CA LEU A 149 -2.52 -1.18 -8.88
C LEU A 149 -3.33 -2.19 -8.05
N PRO A 150 -2.86 -3.43 -7.91
CA PRO A 150 -3.43 -4.35 -6.94
C PRO A 150 -3.35 -3.75 -5.53
N LYS A 151 -4.43 -3.87 -4.76
CA LYS A 151 -4.48 -3.42 -3.36
C LYS A 151 -3.77 -4.38 -2.40
N GLU A 152 -3.59 -5.63 -2.81
CA GLU A 152 -2.94 -6.67 -2.02
C GLU A 152 -1.96 -7.47 -2.88
N ARG A 153 -0.92 -7.96 -2.22
CA ARG A 153 0.10 -8.83 -2.80
C ARG A 153 -0.49 -10.19 -3.20
N SER A 154 -0.12 -10.67 -4.38
CA SER A 154 -0.49 -11.97 -4.94
C SER A 154 0.69 -12.96 -5.02
N ILE A 155 1.94 -12.48 -5.13
CA ILE A 155 3.13 -13.32 -5.21
C ILE A 155 3.50 -13.93 -3.84
N GLY A 156 3.97 -15.19 -3.81
CA GLY A 156 4.37 -15.89 -2.58
C GLY A 156 3.25 -16.59 -1.79
N LYS A 157 1.95 -16.40 -2.13
CA LYS A 157 0.83 -17.09 -1.47
C LYS A 157 0.79 -18.62 -1.75
N LYS A 158 1.51 -19.13 -2.76
CA LYS A 158 1.47 -20.55 -3.18
C LYS A 158 2.22 -21.54 -2.29
N ALA A 159 3.03 -21.11 -1.31
CA ALA A 159 3.80 -22.03 -0.47
C ALA A 159 3.05 -22.55 0.78
N LYS A 160 1.85 -22.02 1.11
CA LYS A 160 1.13 -22.38 2.37
C LYS A 160 0.01 -23.40 2.24
N ASP A 161 -0.41 -23.79 1.04
CA ASP A 161 -1.58 -24.67 0.86
C ASP A 161 -1.25 -26.18 0.73
N THR A 162 0.03 -26.58 0.71
CA THR A 162 0.46 -28.01 0.68
C THR A 162 0.97 -28.55 2.01
N ALA A 163 0.46 -28.02 3.14
CA ALA A 163 0.67 -28.63 4.45
C ALA A 163 -0.66 -28.83 5.20
N SER A 164 -1.65 -29.46 4.54
CA SER A 164 -2.82 -30.02 5.21
C SER A 164 -2.79 -31.55 5.14
N GLY A 165 -1.93 -32.16 5.97
CA GLY A 165 -1.97 -33.58 6.33
C GLY A 165 -2.58 -33.75 7.72
N PRO A 166 -3.44 -34.77 7.97
CA PRO A 166 -4.41 -34.77 9.05
C PRO A 166 -3.76 -35.04 10.42
N SER A 167 -3.88 -34.08 11.33
CA SER A 167 -3.50 -34.24 12.74
C SER A 167 -4.45 -35.22 13.44
N THR A 168 -4.05 -36.48 13.52
CA THR A 168 -4.70 -37.50 14.33
C THR A 168 -4.48 -37.23 15.82
N ARG A 169 -5.59 -37.13 16.55
CA ARG A 169 -5.68 -37.14 18.02
C ARG A 169 -4.81 -38.25 18.63
N LYS A 170 -3.87 -37.91 19.50
CA LYS A 170 -3.46 -38.77 20.63
C LYS A 170 -3.59 -38.01 21.95
N LYS A 171 -4.55 -38.48 22.76
CA LYS A 171 -4.68 -38.19 24.19
C LYS A 171 -3.42 -38.68 24.90
N VAL A 172 -2.74 -37.81 25.65
CA VAL A 172 -2.00 -38.23 26.85
C VAL A 172 -2.26 -37.23 27.98
N HIS A 173 -2.82 -37.77 29.06
CA HIS A 173 -3.08 -37.15 30.33
C HIS A 173 -1.76 -37.08 31.13
N LYS A 174 -1.38 -35.92 31.68
CA LYS A 174 -0.93 -35.82 33.09
C LYS A 174 -0.72 -34.38 33.56
N LYS A 175 -1.39 -34.10 34.69
CA LYS A 175 -1.28 -32.95 35.58
C LYS A 175 0.17 -32.54 35.88
N LYS A 176 0.42 -31.23 36.00
CA LYS A 176 1.03 -30.65 37.21
C LYS A 176 0.75 -29.14 37.31
N LYS A 177 0.46 -28.74 38.54
CA LYS A 177 0.01 -27.43 39.02
C LYS A 177 1.05 -26.33 38.75
N SER A 178 0.58 -25.10 38.51
CA SER A 178 1.37 -23.88 38.71
C SER A 178 0.51 -22.82 39.42
N PRO A 179 1.10 -21.99 40.30
CA PRO A 179 0.36 -21.18 41.27
C PRO A 179 -0.04 -19.80 40.72
N LYS A 180 -1.16 -19.30 41.23
CA LYS A 180 -1.72 -17.95 40.98
C LYS A 180 -0.74 -16.86 41.42
N ARG A 181 -0.32 -15.97 40.50
CA ARG A 181 0.07 -14.59 40.85
C ARG A 181 -1.07 -13.65 40.46
N LYS A 182 -1.59 -12.95 41.47
CA LYS A 182 -2.63 -11.92 41.36
C LYS A 182 -2.04 -10.66 40.73
N ALA A 183 -2.80 -10.02 39.86
CA ALA A 183 -2.67 -8.60 39.54
C ALA A 183 -4.04 -7.93 39.67
N LYS A 184 -4.11 -6.83 40.43
CA LYS A 184 -4.93 -5.62 40.22
C LYS A 184 -4.80 -4.74 41.48
N LYS A 185 -4.17 -3.56 41.39
CA LYS A 185 -4.63 -2.25 40.87
C LYS A 185 -5.60 -1.51 41.81
N LYS A 186 -5.23 -0.23 42.08
CA LYS A 186 -6.07 0.94 42.43
C LYS A 186 -6.63 0.93 43.86
N SER A 187 -6.85 2.05 44.56
CA SER A 187 -7.01 3.46 44.16
C SER A 187 -6.82 4.38 45.36
N ALA A 188 -6.56 5.66 45.08
CA ALA A 188 -6.56 6.79 46.01
C ALA A 188 -7.95 7.13 46.59
N LYS A 189 -8.01 7.69 47.81
CA LYS A 189 -8.69 8.99 48.13
C LYS A 189 -8.64 9.37 49.63
N LYS A 190 -8.26 10.63 49.87
CA LYS A 190 -8.78 11.65 50.82
C LYS A 190 -9.00 11.32 52.31
N GLN A 191 -8.27 12.05 53.17
CA GLN A 191 -8.72 12.70 54.41
C GLN A 191 -7.96 14.06 54.44
N ALA A 192 -8.59 15.24 54.51
CA ALA A 192 -9.44 15.81 55.56
C ALA A 192 -8.73 15.80 56.92
#